data_AF-A0A7Y8NRS3-F1
#
_entry.id   AF-A0A7Y8NRS3-F1
#
_cell.length_a   1.000
_cell.length_b   1.000
_cell.length_c   1.000
_cell.angle_alpha   90.00
_cell.angle_beta   90.00
_cell.angle_gamma   90.00
#
_symmetry.space_group_name_H-M   'P 1'
#
loop_
_entity.id
_entity.type
_entity.pdbx_description
1 polymer ?
#
loop_
_entity_poly.entity_id
_entity_poly.type
_entity_poly.pdbx_seq_one_letter_code
_entity_poly.pdbx_strand_id
1 'polypeptide(L)'
;MENITSISELKNAIQLMEIEQAINGRLLKEEISITLTSLKPVNLFKRAVTDAVSSPFLIDNILNAAIGLTTGYLSKKIFIGTSGNILRKLFGSIVQLGVTTAVADHPGGIKSFGKYVVQHLLHKKNLNSTKT
;
A
#
# COMPACT_ATOMS: atom_id res chain seq x y z
N MET A 1 -56.83 11.47 -27.14
CA MET A 1 -57.55 10.29 -26.62
C MET A 1 -58.76 10.10 -27.50
N GLU A 2 -58.86 8.95 -28.17
CA GLU A 2 -60.09 8.61 -28.90
C GLU A 2 -61.24 8.47 -27.90
N ASN A 3 -62.43 8.88 -28.32
CA ASN A 3 -63.61 8.84 -27.46
C ASN A 3 -64.12 7.41 -27.41
N ILE A 4 -64.22 6.82 -26.21
CA ILE A 4 -64.72 5.45 -26.04
C ILE A 4 -66.24 5.50 -26.19
N THR A 5 -66.77 4.88 -27.26
CA THR A 5 -68.19 4.92 -27.62
C THR A 5 -68.91 3.59 -27.41
N SER A 6 -68.18 2.49 -27.19
CA SER A 6 -68.75 1.16 -26.96
C SER A 6 -68.16 0.43 -25.74
N ILE A 7 -68.93 -0.53 -25.20
CA ILE A 7 -68.49 -1.37 -24.07
C ILE A 7 -67.25 -2.22 -24.45
N SER A 8 -67.14 -2.65 -25.71
CA SER A 8 -65.97 -3.38 -26.21
C SER A 8 -64.71 -2.50 -26.26
N GLU A 9 -64.83 -1.24 -26.68
CA GLU A 9 -63.72 -0.29 -26.66
C GLU A 9 -63.27 0.01 -25.23
N LEU A 10 -64.22 0.16 -24.29
CA LEU A 10 -63.90 0.37 -22.88
C LEU A 10 -63.10 -0.80 -22.30
N LYS A 11 -63.53 -2.04 -22.60
CA LYS A 11 -62.83 -3.24 -22.13
C LYS A 11 -61.41 -3.34 -22.71
N ASN A 12 -61.24 -3.04 -23.99
CA ASN A 12 -59.92 -3.04 -24.63
C ASN A 12 -59.01 -1.94 -24.05
N ALA A 13 -59.55 -0.75 -23.78
CA ALA A 13 -58.81 0.33 -23.16
C ALA A 13 -58.35 -0.03 -21.73
N ILE A 14 -59.22 -0.67 -20.94
CA ILE A 14 -58.87 -1.18 -19.61
C ILE A 14 -57.73 -2.20 -19.71
N GLN A 15 -57.84 -3.19 -20.60
CA GLN A 15 -56.77 -4.18 -20.79
C GLN A 15 -55.46 -3.55 -21.23
N LEU A 16 -55.50 -2.56 -22.12
CA LEU A 16 -54.31 -1.84 -22.54
C LEU A 16 -53.65 -1.09 -21.37
N MET A 17 -54.45 -0.38 -20.57
CA MET A 17 -53.98 0.34 -19.38
C MET A 17 -53.42 -0.61 -18.32
N GLU A 18 -54.01 -1.79 -18.11
CA GLU A 18 -53.51 -2.81 -17.18
C GLU A 18 -52.13 -3.34 -17.63
N ILE A 19 -51.96 -3.59 -18.93
CA ILE A 19 -50.68 -4.01 -19.50
C ILE A 19 -49.63 -2.90 -19.33
N GLU A 20 -49.99 -1.66 -19.64
CA GLU A 20 -49.10 -0.50 -19.49
C GLU A 20 -48.70 -0.29 -18.03
N GLN A 21 -49.66 -0.38 -17.10
CA GLN A 21 -49.41 -0.28 -15.67
C GLN A 21 -48.46 -1.40 -15.18
N ALA A 22 -48.64 -2.63 -15.66
CA ALA A 22 -47.76 -3.74 -15.32
C ALA A 22 -46.33 -3.52 -15.83
N ILE A 23 -46.17 -3.02 -17.06
CA ILE A 23 -44.87 -2.68 -17.66
C ILE A 23 -44.20 -1.56 -16.86
N ASN A 24 -44.92 -0.47 -16.59
CA ASN A 24 -44.42 0.68 -15.84
C ASN A 24 -44.01 0.26 -14.41
N GLY A 25 -44.79 -0.59 -13.76
CA GLY A 25 -44.46 -1.14 -12.45
C GLY A 25 -43.18 -2.00 -12.47
N ARG A 26 -42.94 -2.74 -13.55
CA ARG A 26 -41.70 -3.53 -13.72
C ARG A 26 -40.49 -2.62 -13.92
N LEU A 27 -40.60 -1.63 -14.81
CA LEU A 27 -39.54 -0.66 -15.08
C LEU A 27 -39.15 0.11 -13.81
N LEU A 28 -40.14 0.54 -13.02
CA LEU A 28 -39.90 1.24 -11.76
C LEU A 28 -39.10 0.37 -10.77
N LYS A 29 -39.43 -0.92 -10.65
CA LYS A 29 -38.69 -1.85 -9.77
C LYS A 29 -37.25 -2.04 -10.24
N GLU A 30 -37.03 -2.09 -11.55
CA GLU A 30 -35.70 -2.22 -12.14
C GLU A 30 -34.85 -0.98 -11.87
N GLU A 31 -35.39 0.22 -12.10
CA GLU A 31 -34.73 1.48 -11.79
C GLU A 31 -34.40 1.65 -10.31
N ILE A 32 -35.30 1.24 -9.41
CA ILE A 32 -35.04 1.21 -7.97
C ILE A 32 -33.89 0.25 -7.66
N SER A 33 -33.87 -0.95 -8.24
CA SER A 33 -32.80 -1.93 -8.03
C SER A 33 -31.44 -1.43 -8.50
N ILE A 34 -31.39 -0.78 -9.67
CA ILE A 34 -30.19 -0.16 -10.23
C ILE A 34 -29.71 0.97 -9.32
N THR A 35 -30.62 1.84 -8.89
CA THR A 35 -30.31 2.97 -8.01
C THR A 35 -29.81 2.50 -6.65
N LEU A 36 -30.49 1.53 -6.03
CA LEU A 36 -30.03 0.95 -4.76
C LEU A 36 -28.68 0.26 -4.92
N THR A 37 -28.44 -0.39 -6.06
CA THR A 37 -27.15 -1.00 -6.34
C THR A 37 -26.07 0.05 -6.56
N SER A 38 -26.33 1.16 -7.24
CA SER A 38 -25.35 2.22 -7.48
C SER A 38 -24.98 2.97 -6.20
N LEU A 39 -25.94 3.13 -5.27
CA LEU A 39 -25.74 3.74 -3.95
C LEU A 39 -25.05 2.82 -2.94
N LYS A 40 -24.82 1.54 -3.25
CA LYS A 40 -24.05 0.65 -2.37
C LYS A 40 -22.66 1.26 -2.14
N PRO A 41 -22.16 1.29 -0.88
CA PRO A 41 -20.86 1.90 -0.56
C PRO A 41 -19.71 1.40 -1.43
N VAL A 42 -19.71 0.11 -1.79
CA VAL A 42 -18.70 -0.49 -2.67
C VAL A 42 -18.71 0.14 -4.06
N ASN A 43 -19.89 0.41 -4.62
CA ASN A 43 -20.02 1.01 -5.95
C ASN A 43 -19.74 2.51 -5.93
N LEU A 44 -20.08 3.21 -4.84
CA LEU A 44 -19.68 4.60 -4.61
C LEU A 44 -18.16 4.74 -4.49
N PHE A 45 -17.51 3.87 -3.71
CA PHE A 45 -16.06 3.85 -3.58
C PHE A 45 -15.38 3.53 -4.91
N LYS A 46 -15.89 2.53 -5.64
CA LYS A 46 -15.38 2.17 -6.97
C LYS A 46 -15.46 3.36 -7.94
N ARG A 47 -16.57 4.10 -7.95
CA ARG A 47 -16.72 5.32 -8.76
C ARG A 47 -15.73 6.39 -8.31
N ALA A 48 -15.67 6.71 -7.03
CA ALA A 48 -14.75 7.71 -6.49
C ALA A 48 -13.27 7.40 -6.79
N VAL A 49 -12.86 6.13 -6.68
CA VAL A 49 -11.50 5.69 -7.06
C VAL A 49 -11.29 5.79 -8.56
N THR A 50 -12.24 5.35 -9.38
CA THR A 50 -12.10 5.42 -10.84
C THR A 50 -12.00 6.88 -11.30
N ASP A 51 -12.80 7.78 -10.74
CA ASP A 51 -12.78 9.21 -11.04
C ASP A 51 -11.47 9.86 -10.55
N ALA A 52 -10.99 9.46 -9.37
CA ALA A 52 -9.71 9.93 -8.84
C ALA A 52 -8.52 9.48 -9.69
N VAL A 53 -8.53 8.24 -10.21
CA VAL A 53 -7.46 7.72 -11.07
C VAL A 53 -7.59 8.24 -12.51
N SER A 54 -8.77 8.71 -12.93
CA SER A 54 -8.95 9.28 -14.26
C SER A 54 -8.49 10.74 -14.35
N SER A 55 -8.23 11.40 -13.21
CA SER A 55 -7.72 12.77 -13.13
C SER A 55 -6.19 12.78 -12.93
N PRO A 56 -5.41 13.34 -13.87
CA PRO A 56 -3.95 13.42 -13.75
C PRO A 56 -3.48 14.12 -12.45
N PHE A 57 -4.22 15.16 -12.03
CA PHE A 57 -3.93 15.91 -10.80
C PHE A 57 -4.11 15.08 -9.53
N LEU A 58 -5.13 14.21 -9.50
CA LEU A 58 -5.43 13.40 -8.31
C LEU A 58 -4.48 12.20 -8.19
N ILE A 59 -4.04 11.63 -9.32
CA ILE A 59 -2.98 10.60 -9.33
C ILE A 59 -1.71 11.15 -8.67
N ASP A 60 -1.24 12.33 -9.06
CA ASP A 60 -0.01 12.91 -8.50
C ASP A 60 -0.11 13.11 -6.99
N ASN A 61 -1.26 13.59 -6.48
CA ASN A 61 -1.48 13.75 -5.05
C ASN A 61 -1.52 12.42 -4.29
N ILE A 62 -2.15 11.38 -4.87
CA ILE A 62 -2.20 10.04 -4.26
C ILE A 62 -0.80 9.41 -4.24
N LEU A 63 -0.02 9.56 -5.32
CA LEU A 63 1.36 9.08 -5.37
C LEU A 63 2.24 9.79 -4.34
N ASN A 64 2.13 11.12 -4.25
CA ASN A 64 2.86 11.90 -3.26
C ASN A 64 2.48 11.50 -1.83
N ALA A 65 1.20 11.26 -1.56
CA ALA A 65 0.73 10.77 -0.27
C ALA A 65 1.24 9.35 0.02
N ALA A 66 1.20 8.45 -0.96
CA ALA A 66 1.73 7.09 -0.82
C ALA A 66 3.24 7.10 -0.55
N ILE A 67 4.00 7.95 -1.25
CA ILE A 67 5.43 8.16 -0.98
C ILE A 67 5.61 8.70 0.44
N GLY A 68 4.87 9.73 0.86
CA GLY A 68 4.95 10.29 2.21
C GLY A 68 4.63 9.27 3.31
N LEU A 69 3.62 8.43 3.11
CA LEU A 69 3.22 7.39 4.05
C LEU A 69 4.24 6.25 4.12
N THR A 70 4.71 5.77 2.97
CA THR A 70 5.70 4.68 2.91
C THR A 70 7.04 5.13 3.45
N THR A 71 7.51 6.32 3.06
CA THR A 71 8.74 6.93 3.59
C THR A 71 8.61 7.22 5.08
N GLY A 72 7.48 7.77 5.55
CA GLY A 72 7.21 8.01 6.96
C GLY A 72 7.17 6.72 7.79
N TYR A 73 6.53 5.66 7.27
CA TYR A 73 6.49 4.35 7.92
C TYR A 73 7.89 3.71 7.99
N LEU A 74 8.63 3.73 6.89
CA LEU A 74 9.98 3.18 6.84
C LEU A 74 10.94 3.98 7.74
N SER A 75 10.84 5.30 7.71
CA SER A 75 11.55 6.21 8.60
C SER A 75 11.26 5.89 10.06
N LYS A 76 9.99 5.78 10.46
CA LYS A 76 9.61 5.39 11.83
C LYS A 76 10.19 4.03 12.22
N LYS A 77 10.19 3.05 11.31
CA LYS A 77 10.74 1.71 11.56
C LYS A 77 12.26 1.71 11.76
N ILE A 78 12.96 2.59 11.05
CA ILE A 78 14.42 2.74 11.10
C ILE A 78 14.87 3.60 12.30
N PHE A 79 14.20 4.73 12.55
CA PHE A 79 14.63 5.73 13.53
C PHE A 79 13.97 5.59 14.93
N ILE A 80 12.70 5.18 15.01
CA ILE A 80 11.93 5.16 16.27
C ILE A 80 11.65 3.72 16.77
N GLY A 81 11.52 2.75 15.87
CA GLY A 81 11.29 1.36 16.25
C GLY A 81 12.49 0.73 16.95
N THR A 82 12.26 -0.22 17.88
CA THR A 82 13.25 -1.00 18.66
C THR A 82 14.19 -1.89 17.81
N SER A 83 14.42 -1.53 16.54
CA SER A 83 15.09 -2.31 15.52
C SER A 83 16.57 -1.94 15.35
N GLY A 84 17.30 -1.78 16.46
CA GLY A 84 18.77 -1.66 16.42
C GLY A 84 19.43 -2.72 15.52
N ASN A 85 18.77 -3.87 15.31
CA ASN A 85 19.14 -4.90 14.34
C ASN A 85 19.17 -4.47 12.85
N ILE A 86 18.30 -3.59 12.34
CA ILE A 86 18.29 -3.24 10.89
C ILE A 86 19.46 -2.32 10.56
N LEU A 87 19.61 -1.21 11.29
CA LEU A 87 20.75 -0.31 11.13
C LEU A 87 22.08 -1.01 11.43
N ARG A 88 22.15 -1.83 12.49
CA ARG A 88 23.36 -2.60 12.81
C ARG A 88 23.70 -3.64 11.74
N LYS A 89 22.70 -4.27 11.10
CA LYS A 89 22.94 -5.19 9.97
C LYS A 89 23.45 -4.45 8.75
N LEU A 90 22.88 -3.30 8.42
CA LEU A 90 23.36 -2.48 7.30
C LEU A 90 24.80 -2.00 7.54
N PHE A 91 25.08 -1.47 8.73
CA PHE A 91 26.41 -1.04 9.12
C PHE A 91 27.39 -2.22 9.14
N GLY A 92 26.98 -3.37 9.68
CA GLY A 92 27.74 -4.61 9.67
C GLY A 92 28.09 -5.08 8.27
N SER A 93 27.14 -5.04 7.32
CA SER A 93 27.39 -5.39 5.92
C SER A 93 28.35 -4.41 5.23
N ILE A 94 28.24 -3.10 5.49
CA ILE A 94 29.18 -2.12 4.92
C ILE A 94 30.59 -2.35 5.46
N VAL A 95 30.73 -2.53 6.77
CA VAL A 95 32.02 -2.84 7.41
C VAL A 95 32.57 -4.16 6.87
N GLN A 96 31.74 -5.20 6.74
CA GLN A 96 32.14 -6.49 6.20
C GLN A 96 32.62 -6.37 4.75
N LEU A 97 31.92 -5.63 3.90
CA LEU A 97 32.33 -5.40 2.51
C LEU A 97 33.65 -4.62 2.47
N GLY A 98 33.79 -3.54 3.23
CA GLY A 98 35.02 -2.76 3.29
C GLY A 98 36.22 -3.58 3.77
N VAL A 99 36.05 -4.39 4.81
CA VAL A 99 37.09 -5.31 5.30
C VAL A 99 37.39 -6.39 4.25
N THR A 100 36.38 -6.97 3.62
CA THR A 100 36.56 -8.03 2.61
C THR A 100 37.33 -7.52 1.40
N THR A 101 36.98 -6.34 0.87
CA THR A 101 37.70 -5.69 -0.23
C THR A 101 39.13 -5.36 0.17
N ALA A 102 39.34 -4.80 1.36
CA ALA A 102 40.68 -4.46 1.83
C ALA A 102 41.56 -5.72 2.05
N VAL A 103 40.99 -6.84 2.52
CA VAL A 103 41.69 -8.13 2.66
C VAL A 103 42.03 -8.71 1.29
N ALA A 104 41.13 -8.61 0.31
CA ALA A 104 41.34 -9.11 -1.03
C ALA A 104 42.43 -8.33 -1.77
N ASP A 105 42.45 -7.00 -1.66
CA ASP A 105 43.41 -6.15 -2.36
C ASP A 105 44.78 -6.08 -1.66
N HIS A 106 44.83 -6.13 -0.32
CA HIS A 106 46.06 -5.95 0.47
C HIS A 106 46.17 -6.94 1.65
N PRO A 107 46.39 -8.24 1.38
CA PRO A 107 46.40 -9.29 2.40
C PRO A 107 47.53 -9.13 3.44
N GLY A 108 48.64 -8.47 3.07
CA GLY A 108 49.78 -8.23 3.96
C GLY A 108 49.52 -7.16 5.03
N GLY A 109 48.85 -6.06 4.66
CA GLY A 109 48.61 -4.92 5.56
C GLY A 109 47.61 -5.23 6.67
N ILE A 110 46.60 -6.06 6.39
CA ILE A 110 45.63 -6.48 7.41
C ILE A 110 46.20 -7.56 8.33
N LYS A 111 47.09 -8.42 7.83
CA LYS A 111 47.81 -9.38 8.69
C LYS A 111 48.74 -8.68 9.68
N SER A 112 49.43 -7.61 9.29
CA SER A 112 50.28 -6.83 10.19
C SER A 112 49.46 -5.99 11.17
N PHE A 113 48.37 -5.35 10.72
CA PHE A 113 47.44 -4.63 11.59
C PHE A 113 46.75 -5.56 12.60
N GLY A 114 46.29 -6.73 12.15
CA GLY A 114 45.71 -7.75 13.03
C GLY A 114 46.71 -8.24 14.07
N LYS A 115 47.96 -8.55 13.67
CA LYS A 115 49.03 -8.89 14.60
C LYS A 115 49.31 -7.76 15.59
N TYR A 116 49.36 -6.50 15.14
CA TYR A 116 49.57 -5.33 15.98
C TYR A 116 48.47 -5.16 17.03
N VAL A 117 47.20 -5.24 16.62
CA VAL A 117 46.03 -5.09 17.51
C VAL A 117 45.96 -6.24 18.51
N VAL A 118 46.12 -7.49 18.06
CA VAL A 118 46.13 -8.67 18.93
C VAL A 118 47.30 -8.60 19.91
N GLN A 119 48.49 -8.21 19.45
CA GLN A 119 49.67 -8.06 20.30
C GLN A 119 49.46 -6.98 21.36
N HIS A 120 48.96 -5.80 21.00
CA HIS A 120 48.73 -4.71 21.97
C HIS A 120 47.57 -4.98 22.95
N LEU A 121 46.50 -5.65 22.51
CA LEU A 121 45.35 -5.95 23.37
C LEU A 121 45.58 -7.17 24.27
N LEU A 122 46.32 -8.19 23.82
CA LEU A 122 46.61 -9.40 24.62
C LEU A 122 47.86 -9.28 25.50
N HIS A 123 48.89 -8.49 25.12
CA HIS A 123 50.08 -8.33 25.97
C HIS A 123 49.82 -7.53 27.26
N LYS A 124 48.76 -6.73 27.34
CA LYS A 124 48.42 -6.00 28.56
C LYS A 124 47.95 -6.91 29.71
N LYS A 125 47.57 -8.17 29.44
CA LYS A 125 47.06 -9.09 30.47
C LYS A 125 48.16 -9.83 31.26
N ASN A 126 49.41 -9.91 30.77
CA ASN A 126 50.48 -10.67 31.43
C ASN A 126 51.48 -9.82 32.26
N LEU A 127 51.35 -8.49 32.30
CA LEU A 127 52.28 -7.61 33.04
C LEU A 127 51.80 -7.20 34.44
N ASN A 128 50.58 -7.57 34.84
CA ASN A 128 50.03 -7.26 36.16
C ASN A 128 49.99 -8.45 37.14
N SER A 129 50.71 -9.55 36.87
CA SER A 129 50.77 -10.73 37.75
C SER A 129 52.15 -10.99 38.38
N THR A 130 52.98 -9.95 38.50
CA THR A 130 54.27 -10.02 39.21
C THR A 130 54.62 -8.68 39.84
N LYS A 131 53.76 -8.19 40.73
CA LYS A 131 54.14 -7.33 41.85
C LYS A 131 53.26 -7.69 43.04
N THR A 132 53.69 -8.69 43.78
CA THR A 132 53.39 -8.87 45.20
C THR A 132 54.72 -8.79 45.92
#